data_AF-A0A8X6HZM0-F1
#
_entry.id   AF-A0A8X6HZM0-F1
#
_cell.length_a   1.000
_cell.length_b   1.000
_cell.length_c   1.000
_cell.angle_alpha   90.00
_cell.angle_beta   90.00
_cell.angle_gamma   90.00
#
_symmetry.space_group_name_H-M   'P 1'
#
loop_
_entity.id
_entity.type
_entity.pdbx_description
1 polymer ?
#
loop_
_entity_poly.entity_id
_entity_poly.type
_entity_poly.pdbx_seq_one_letter_code
_entity_poly.pdbx_strand_id
1 'polypeptide(L)'
;MGIYFLRLAKENCRSLVQDNFVVVLICYSSAVRWKKSVFYIRKMAEARIAVAEPRVNTIEEIATPESWKEVFKTFRSTATKRYYKVRNLIYNGVWPASLSNVRLTVLTCITLMLLEPSFTSYMNNWLWGIANVLYIPKSFPRGLQALIVSSIVGIFLFIFLMILRQSFLRLLLSYRGWMYENPKSHSIMTMLWCGGVKLLSGYKPSLYSCQRSLPRLPVPAVKDTLRRLNESLKPLCTEDEMKEIKRLGKEFESTLSHKLQNVLYLKSWFCQNYVSDWWEKYAYLMSRSPLPNNSNYYICDECYWMPTDKPVSRAACLIYSLLLFKRLIDREELEPLVIRNTIPICMAQYERLYSSARNDGDEFLKHIVAGDETWRHHFQPEGKSVTMQ
;
A
#
# COMPACT_ATOMS: atom_id res chain seq x y z
N MET A 1 -17.26 2.38 22.14
CA MET A 1 -17.36 3.54 21.22
C MET A 1 -18.42 3.37 20.12
N GLY A 2 -18.88 2.15 19.78
CA GLY A 2 -19.94 1.94 18.77
C GLY A 2 -21.38 2.25 19.21
N ILE A 3 -21.68 2.26 20.50
CA ILE A 3 -23.06 2.46 21.00
C ILE A 3 -23.43 3.96 21.12
N TYR A 4 -22.44 4.85 21.31
CA TYR A 4 -22.70 6.30 21.36
C TYR A 4 -22.94 6.92 19.98
N PHE A 5 -22.30 6.38 18.93
CA PHE A 5 -22.53 6.83 17.55
C PHE A 5 -23.91 6.41 17.03
N LEU A 6 -24.41 5.25 17.45
CA LEU A 6 -25.76 4.79 17.14
C LEU A 6 -26.85 5.60 17.84
N ARG A 7 -26.59 6.21 19.00
CA ARG A 7 -27.58 7.03 19.71
C ARG A 7 -27.77 8.41 19.07
N LEU A 8 -26.69 9.03 18.58
CA LEU A 8 -26.73 10.29 17.81
C LEU A 8 -27.35 10.11 16.42
N ALA A 9 -27.16 8.95 15.78
CA ALA A 9 -27.83 8.65 14.51
C ALA A 9 -29.34 8.37 14.69
N LYS A 10 -29.76 7.84 15.85
CA LYS A 10 -31.17 7.49 16.10
C LYS A 10 -32.06 8.69 16.42
N GLU A 11 -31.50 9.78 16.95
CA GLU A 11 -32.26 11.01 17.24
C GLU A 11 -32.46 11.90 15.99
N ASN A 12 -31.55 11.86 15.01
CA ASN A 12 -31.71 12.62 13.76
C ASN A 12 -32.48 11.89 12.64
N CYS A 13 -32.71 10.57 12.75
CA CYS A 13 -33.41 9.79 11.72
C CYS A 13 -34.94 9.72 11.88
N ARG A 14 -35.54 10.36 12.89
CA ARG A 14 -37.00 10.35 13.08
C ARG A 14 -37.79 11.34 12.24
N SER A 15 -37.14 12.22 11.46
CA SER A 15 -37.83 13.22 10.63
C SER A 15 -37.80 12.97 9.12
N LEU A 16 -37.22 11.85 8.65
CA LEU A 16 -37.05 11.57 7.20
C LEU A 16 -37.67 10.25 6.75
N VAL A 17 -38.63 9.74 7.52
CA VAL A 17 -39.50 8.63 7.09
C VAL A 17 -40.72 9.24 6.40
N GLN A 18 -40.55 9.60 5.12
CA GLN A 18 -41.63 9.58 4.15
C GLN A 18 -41.06 9.72 2.73
N ASP A 19 -41.41 8.72 1.92
CA ASP A 19 -41.52 8.71 0.45
C ASP A 19 -40.32 8.28 -0.42
N ASN A 20 -40.54 7.08 -1.00
CA ASN A 20 -40.10 6.56 -2.28
C ASN A 20 -38.67 6.01 -2.45
N PHE A 21 -38.58 4.71 -2.16
CA PHE A 21 -37.62 3.77 -2.73
C PHE A 21 -37.71 3.74 -4.27
N VAL A 22 -36.58 3.98 -4.95
CA VAL A 22 -36.35 3.51 -6.32
C VAL A 22 -34.95 2.90 -6.40
N VAL A 23 -34.94 1.56 -6.45
CA VAL A 23 -33.80 0.73 -6.80
C VAL A 23 -33.58 0.86 -8.31
N VAL A 24 -32.42 1.34 -8.76
CA VAL A 24 -32.03 1.29 -10.18
C VAL A 24 -31.03 0.16 -10.37
N LEU A 25 -31.56 -1.03 -10.68
CA LEU A 25 -30.84 -2.13 -11.31
C LEU A 25 -31.37 -2.25 -12.74
N ILE A 26 -30.46 -2.14 -13.70
CA ILE A 26 -30.74 -2.23 -15.13
C ILE A 26 -31.08 -3.68 -15.45
N CYS A 27 -32.38 -3.94 -15.66
CA CYS A 27 -32.89 -5.12 -16.34
C CYS A 27 -33.99 -4.63 -17.29
N TYR A 28 -33.63 -4.32 -18.54
CA TYR A 28 -34.61 -4.02 -19.59
C TYR A 28 -34.66 -5.20 -20.56
N SER A 29 -35.55 -6.15 -20.28
CA SER A 29 -36.08 -7.06 -21.29
C SER A 29 -37.51 -6.65 -21.62
N SER A 30 -37.79 -6.61 -22.93
CA SER A 30 -39.11 -6.82 -23.56
C SER A 30 -40.25 -5.87 -23.20
N ALA A 31 -40.47 -4.86 -24.06
CA ALA A 31 -41.76 -4.54 -24.71
C ALA A 31 -41.88 -3.06 -25.13
N VAL A 32 -41.08 -2.59 -26.11
CA VAL A 32 -41.49 -1.44 -26.95
C VAL A 32 -41.03 -1.72 -28.38
N ARG A 33 -41.99 -2.17 -29.19
CA ARG A 33 -41.82 -2.59 -30.59
C ARG A 33 -41.78 -1.38 -31.53
N TRP A 34 -40.83 -1.40 -32.46
CA TRP A 34 -40.78 -0.71 -33.76
C TRP A 34 -40.70 0.83 -33.82
N LYS A 35 -39.50 1.40 -33.57
CA LYS A 35 -38.93 2.59 -34.28
C LYS A 35 -37.48 2.95 -33.88
N LYS A 36 -36.63 1.97 -33.56
CA LYS A 36 -35.26 2.20 -33.02
C LYS A 36 -34.12 1.52 -33.77
N SER A 37 -34.34 1.01 -34.98
CA SER A 37 -33.32 0.20 -35.67
C SER A 37 -32.16 1.02 -36.24
N VAL A 38 -32.37 2.26 -36.70
CA VAL A 38 -31.31 3.05 -37.35
C VAL A 38 -30.38 3.74 -36.34
N PHE A 39 -30.89 4.15 -35.17
CA PHE A 39 -30.10 4.87 -34.17
C PHE A 39 -29.24 3.95 -33.30
N TYR A 40 -29.66 2.70 -33.10
CA TYR A 40 -28.92 1.71 -32.32
C TYR A 40 -27.71 1.15 -33.09
N ILE A 41 -27.82 1.00 -34.41
CA ILE A 41 -26.71 0.56 -35.27
C ILE A 41 -25.57 1.59 -35.25
N ARG A 42 -25.87 2.89 -35.21
CA ARG A 42 -24.85 3.95 -35.17
C ARG A 42 -24.08 3.99 -33.85
N LYS A 43 -24.76 3.81 -32.70
CA LYS A 43 -24.10 3.70 -31.39
C LYS A 43 -23.32 2.39 -31.21
N MET A 44 -23.81 1.27 -31.76
CA MET A 44 -23.06 0.01 -31.73
C MET A 44 -21.84 0.05 -32.68
N ALA A 45 -21.91 0.78 -33.79
CA ALA A 45 -20.75 1.04 -34.65
C ALA A 45 -19.69 1.87 -33.92
N GLU A 46 -20.07 2.92 -33.18
CA GLU A 46 -19.15 3.72 -32.36
C GLU A 46 -18.56 2.93 -31.17
N ALA A 47 -19.34 2.04 -30.54
CA ALA A 47 -18.83 1.17 -29.48
C ALA A 47 -17.87 0.09 -30.01
N ARG A 48 -18.08 -0.43 -31.24
CA ARG A 48 -17.13 -1.33 -31.89
C ARG A 48 -15.83 -0.62 -32.30
N ILE A 49 -15.86 0.67 -32.60
CA ILE A 49 -14.65 1.47 -32.84
C ILE A 49 -13.81 1.65 -31.56
N ALA A 50 -14.45 1.66 -30.38
CA ALA A 50 -13.76 1.73 -29.09
C ALA A 50 -13.11 0.39 -28.66
N VAL A 51 -13.52 -0.73 -29.28
CA VAL A 51 -12.86 -2.04 -29.18
C VAL A 51 -12.03 -2.25 -30.44
N ALA A 52 -11.10 -1.34 -30.71
CA ALA A 52 -10.09 -1.61 -31.72
C ALA A 52 -9.29 -2.84 -31.24
N GLU A 53 -9.29 -3.92 -32.03
CA GLU A 53 -8.36 -5.02 -31.82
C GLU A 53 -6.95 -4.42 -31.70
N PRO A 54 -6.15 -4.81 -30.69
CA PRO A 54 -4.80 -4.28 -30.54
C PRO A 54 -4.01 -4.63 -31.80
N ARG A 55 -3.82 -3.63 -32.67
CA ARG A 55 -3.13 -3.80 -33.95
C ARG A 55 -1.65 -4.00 -33.64
N VAL A 56 -1.16 -5.22 -33.83
CA VAL A 56 0.27 -5.52 -33.78
C VAL A 56 0.83 -5.18 -35.15
N ASN A 57 1.54 -4.05 -35.25
CA ASN A 57 2.17 -3.62 -36.50
C ASN A 57 3.13 -4.71 -37.00
N THR A 58 3.13 -4.98 -38.31
CA THR A 58 4.08 -5.92 -38.92
C THR A 58 5.50 -5.33 -38.93
N ILE A 59 6.53 -6.18 -38.99
CA ILE A 59 7.94 -5.76 -38.98
C ILE A 59 8.25 -4.74 -40.10
N GLU A 60 7.55 -4.85 -41.23
CA GLU A 60 7.66 -3.95 -42.38
C GLU A 60 7.05 -2.57 -42.11
N GLU A 61 5.94 -2.47 -41.39
CA GLU A 61 5.36 -1.19 -40.94
C GLU A 61 6.24 -0.50 -39.87
N ILE A 62 6.96 -1.29 -39.05
CA ILE A 62 7.86 -0.80 -38.01
C ILE A 62 9.13 -0.13 -38.61
N ALA A 63 9.52 -0.48 -39.82
CA ALA A 63 10.76 -0.01 -40.45
C ALA A 63 10.65 1.40 -41.09
N THR A 64 9.55 2.12 -40.91
CA THR A 64 9.38 3.50 -41.38
C THR A 64 10.06 4.53 -40.47
N PRO A 65 10.54 5.68 -40.98
CA PRO A 65 11.15 6.75 -40.17
C PRO A 65 10.22 7.27 -39.06
N GLU A 66 8.91 7.33 -39.32
CA GLU A 66 7.86 7.72 -38.36
C GLU A 66 7.71 6.68 -37.24
N SER A 67 7.80 5.39 -37.56
CA SER A 67 7.78 4.32 -36.58
C SER A 67 8.98 4.40 -35.63
N TRP A 68 10.18 4.67 -36.14
CA TRP A 68 11.36 4.85 -35.29
C TRP A 68 11.17 5.98 -34.27
N LYS A 69 10.51 7.09 -34.64
CA LYS A 69 10.18 8.16 -33.68
C LYS A 69 9.25 7.66 -32.56
N GLU A 70 8.23 6.88 -32.88
CA GLU A 70 7.32 6.30 -31.88
C GLU A 70 8.00 5.21 -31.02
N VAL A 71 8.90 4.41 -31.60
CA VAL A 71 9.75 3.47 -30.87
C VAL A 71 10.65 4.23 -29.89
N PHE A 72 11.35 5.28 -30.33
CA PHE A 72 12.20 6.10 -29.46
C PHE A 72 11.39 6.78 -28.35
N LYS A 73 10.19 7.28 -28.65
CA LYS A 73 9.29 7.89 -27.66
C LYS A 73 8.80 6.86 -26.64
N THR A 74 8.46 5.66 -27.08
CA THR A 74 8.05 4.54 -26.21
C THR A 74 9.22 4.06 -25.35
N PHE A 75 10.40 3.92 -25.94
CA PHE A 75 11.63 3.59 -25.24
C PHE A 75 11.97 4.64 -24.19
N ARG A 76 11.96 5.93 -24.55
CA ARG A 76 12.18 7.04 -23.62
C ARG A 76 11.17 7.00 -22.47
N SER A 77 9.89 6.85 -22.77
CA SER A 77 8.84 6.78 -21.74
C SER A 77 9.08 5.60 -20.79
N THR A 78 9.39 4.42 -21.33
CA THR A 78 9.68 3.21 -20.54
C THR A 78 10.95 3.39 -19.69
N ALA A 79 12.02 3.92 -20.26
CA ALA A 79 13.27 4.19 -19.58
C ALA A 79 13.07 5.21 -18.44
N THR A 80 12.33 6.29 -18.70
CA THR A 80 11.97 7.29 -17.69
C THR A 80 11.16 6.67 -16.55
N LYS A 81 10.14 5.84 -16.86
CA LYS A 81 9.36 5.12 -15.83
C LYS A 81 10.24 4.19 -14.99
N ARG A 82 11.13 3.43 -15.63
CA ARG A 82 12.09 2.54 -14.94
C ARG A 82 13.02 3.32 -14.03
N TYR A 83 13.59 4.43 -14.51
CA TYR A 83 14.44 5.31 -13.73
C TYR A 83 13.71 5.80 -12.46
N TYR A 84 12.49 6.34 -12.61
CA TYR A 84 11.72 6.83 -11.46
C TYR A 84 11.37 5.70 -10.48
N LYS A 85 11.02 4.51 -10.97
CA LYS A 85 10.74 3.35 -10.12
C LYS A 85 11.96 2.91 -9.31
N VAL A 86 13.12 2.80 -9.94
CA VAL A 86 14.38 2.44 -9.26
C VAL A 86 14.79 3.52 -8.26
N ARG A 87 14.71 4.79 -8.67
CA ARG A 87 14.98 5.94 -7.81
C ARG A 87 14.07 5.89 -6.58
N ASN A 88 12.76 5.82 -6.77
CA ASN A 88 11.80 5.83 -5.67
C ASN A 88 11.98 4.62 -4.74
N LEU A 89 12.30 3.43 -5.27
CA LEU A 89 12.66 2.27 -4.45
C LEU A 89 13.84 2.55 -3.51
N ILE A 90 14.88 3.22 -4.00
CA ILE A 90 16.03 3.62 -3.19
C ILE A 90 15.62 4.67 -2.14
N TYR A 91 14.89 5.71 -2.53
CA TYR A 91 14.43 6.75 -1.60
C TYR A 91 13.53 6.18 -0.49
N ASN A 92 12.55 5.34 -0.86
CA ASN A 92 11.68 4.64 0.10
C ASN A 92 12.46 3.69 1.00
N GLY A 93 13.50 3.05 0.45
CA GLY A 93 14.37 2.16 1.19
C GLY A 93 15.17 2.86 2.29
N VAL A 94 15.58 4.10 2.01
CA VAL A 94 16.50 4.90 2.84
C VAL A 94 15.77 5.74 3.89
N TRP A 95 14.49 6.04 3.70
CA TRP A 95 13.69 6.79 4.67
C TRP A 95 13.67 6.09 6.06
N PRO A 96 13.79 6.82 7.19
CA PRO A 96 13.79 8.28 7.36
C PRO A 96 15.16 8.96 7.22
N ALA A 97 16.20 8.23 6.82
CA ALA A 97 17.49 8.83 6.46
C ALA A 97 17.44 9.41 5.03
N SER A 98 18.46 10.18 4.67
CA SER A 98 18.63 10.76 3.34
C SER A 98 19.96 10.33 2.74
N LEU A 99 20.04 10.27 1.41
CA LEU A 99 21.30 10.02 0.68
C LEU A 99 22.36 11.10 1.00
N SER A 100 21.94 12.31 1.38
CA SER A 100 22.87 13.34 1.87
C SER A 100 23.57 12.94 3.16
N ASN A 101 22.93 12.13 4.01
CA ASN A 101 23.54 11.65 5.25
C ASN A 101 24.69 10.69 4.97
N VAL A 102 24.67 9.94 3.87
CA VAL A 102 25.81 9.09 3.43
C VAL A 102 27.03 9.96 3.16
N ARG A 103 26.83 11.06 2.41
CA ARG A 103 27.91 12.00 2.11
C ARG A 103 28.48 12.61 3.39
N LEU A 104 27.60 12.97 4.33
CA LEU A 104 28.00 13.50 5.63
C LEU A 104 28.77 12.47 6.45
N THR A 105 28.33 11.20 6.54
CA THR A 105 29.05 10.16 7.30
C THR A 105 30.41 9.88 6.70
N VAL A 106 30.50 9.74 5.37
CA VAL A 106 31.78 9.53 4.67
C VAL A 106 32.71 10.71 4.87
N LEU A 107 32.23 11.95 4.71
CA LEU A 107 33.05 13.15 4.90
C LEU A 107 33.55 13.26 6.34
N THR A 108 32.70 13.01 7.33
CA THR A 108 33.09 13.01 8.75
C THR A 108 34.18 11.95 9.01
N CYS A 109 34.07 10.75 8.44
CA CYS A 109 35.11 9.72 8.55
C CYS A 109 36.43 10.16 7.90
N ILE A 110 36.38 10.77 6.70
CA ILE A 110 37.59 11.29 6.03
C ILE A 110 38.25 12.37 6.88
N THR A 111 37.47 13.33 7.38
CA THR A 111 37.97 14.41 8.25
C THR A 111 38.58 13.86 9.53
N LEU A 112 37.94 12.86 10.16
CA LEU A 112 38.47 12.18 11.35
C LEU A 112 39.85 11.55 11.07
N MET A 113 40.00 10.87 9.94
CA MET A 113 41.22 10.18 9.54
C MET A 113 42.37 11.11 9.16
N LEU A 114 42.05 12.30 8.63
CA LEU A 114 43.06 13.25 8.17
C LEU A 114 43.49 14.25 9.25
N LEU A 115 42.56 14.69 10.12
CA LEU A 115 42.84 15.68 11.16
C LEU A 115 43.28 15.07 12.50
N GLU A 116 42.97 13.79 12.72
CA GLU A 116 43.37 13.01 13.90
C GLU A 116 43.22 13.76 15.24
N PRO A 117 42.03 14.30 15.55
CA PRO A 117 41.86 15.05 16.79
C PRO A 117 42.06 14.13 18.01
N SER A 118 42.77 14.64 19.02
CA SER A 118 43.27 13.86 20.17
C SER A 118 42.18 13.06 20.91
N PHE A 119 40.97 13.61 21.02
CA PHE A 119 39.83 12.95 21.68
C PHE A 119 39.25 11.76 20.89
N THR A 120 39.58 11.61 19.60
CA THR A 120 39.09 10.54 18.72
C THR A 120 40.16 9.50 18.38
N SER A 121 41.33 9.59 19.03
CA SER A 121 42.50 8.75 18.76
C SER A 121 42.19 7.26 18.67
N TYR A 122 41.36 6.73 19.56
CA TYR A 122 40.91 5.33 19.53
C TYR A 122 40.15 4.98 18.24
N MET A 123 39.17 5.80 17.86
CA MET A 123 38.36 5.58 16.64
C MET A 123 39.22 5.70 15.39
N ASN A 124 40.12 6.67 15.36
CA ASN A 124 41.02 6.87 14.24
C ASN A 124 41.99 5.69 14.06
N ASN A 125 42.57 5.18 15.15
CA ASN A 125 43.41 3.98 15.13
C ASN A 125 42.63 2.77 14.61
N TRP A 126 41.36 2.62 15.02
CA TRP A 126 40.48 1.57 14.50
C TRP A 126 40.22 1.72 13.00
N LEU A 127 39.94 2.93 12.51
CA LEU A 127 39.75 3.20 11.07
C LEU A 127 41.01 2.87 10.25
N TRP A 128 42.20 3.29 10.71
CA TRP A 128 43.45 2.91 10.06
C TRP A 128 43.74 1.40 10.18
N GLY A 129 43.30 0.75 11.26
CA GLY A 129 43.30 -0.70 11.42
C GLY A 129 42.52 -1.40 10.31
N ILE A 130 41.35 -0.87 9.94
CA ILE A 130 40.54 -1.39 8.83
C ILE A 130 41.29 -1.31 7.50
N ALA A 131 42.10 -0.27 7.27
CA ALA A 131 42.91 -0.18 6.05
C ALA A 131 43.84 -1.40 5.89
N ASN A 132 44.41 -1.87 7.00
CA ASN A 132 45.25 -3.07 7.01
C ASN A 132 44.44 -4.35 6.80
N VAL A 133 43.24 -4.44 7.40
CA VAL A 133 42.31 -5.58 7.21
C VAL A 133 41.84 -5.68 5.74
N LEU A 134 41.67 -4.54 5.08
CA LEU A 134 41.29 -4.44 3.67
C LEU A 134 42.48 -4.63 2.70
N TYR A 135 43.67 -4.96 3.21
CA TYR A 135 44.90 -5.14 2.43
C TYR A 135 45.22 -3.97 1.50
N ILE A 136 44.93 -2.73 1.93
CA ILE A 136 45.21 -1.55 1.11
C ILE A 136 46.73 -1.32 1.05
N PRO A 137 47.34 -1.23 -0.15
CA PRO A 137 48.78 -1.04 -0.28
C PRO A 137 49.26 0.24 0.44
N LYS A 138 50.28 0.11 1.28
CA LYS A 138 50.90 1.25 1.97
C LYS A 138 51.52 2.28 1.02
N SER A 139 51.76 1.89 -0.23
CA SER A 139 52.25 2.75 -1.31
C SER A 139 51.24 3.82 -1.75
N PHE A 140 49.95 3.67 -1.42
CA PHE A 140 48.96 4.67 -1.80
C PHE A 140 49.08 5.95 -0.96
N PRO A 141 48.82 7.13 -1.56
CA PRO A 141 48.78 8.38 -0.80
C PRO A 141 47.78 8.30 0.37
N ARG A 142 48.12 8.91 1.50
CA ARG A 142 47.29 8.90 2.72
C ARG A 142 45.84 9.32 2.46
N GLY A 143 45.62 10.31 1.60
CA GLY A 143 44.29 10.76 1.21
C GLY A 143 43.47 9.71 0.46
N LEU A 144 44.11 8.92 -0.43
CA LEU A 144 43.44 7.86 -1.18
C LEU A 144 43.06 6.69 -0.26
N GLN A 145 43.95 6.31 0.67
CA GLN A 145 43.64 5.30 1.69
C GLN A 145 42.46 5.73 2.56
N ALA A 146 42.48 6.98 3.05
CA ALA A 146 41.38 7.54 3.86
C ALA A 146 40.05 7.57 3.10
N LEU A 147 40.06 7.91 1.80
CA LEU A 147 38.86 7.92 0.97
C LEU A 147 38.25 6.51 0.83
N ILE A 148 39.07 5.50 0.54
CA ILE A 148 38.60 4.12 0.36
C ILE A 148 38.00 3.58 1.67
N VAL A 149 38.74 3.69 2.77
CA VAL A 149 38.30 3.22 4.09
C VAL A 149 37.03 3.96 4.53
N SER A 150 37.02 5.28 4.43
CA SER A 150 35.87 6.09 4.84
C SER A 150 34.63 5.85 3.99
N SER A 151 34.79 5.54 2.70
CA SER A 151 33.65 5.19 1.84
C SER A 151 33.02 3.88 2.29
N ILE A 152 33.84 2.84 2.55
CA ILE A 152 33.36 1.53 2.99
C ILE A 152 32.72 1.65 4.38
N VAL A 153 33.47 2.15 5.36
CA VAL A 153 33.01 2.27 6.75
C VAL A 153 31.82 3.23 6.84
N GLY A 154 31.85 4.35 6.11
CA GLY A 154 30.77 5.33 6.10
C GLY A 154 29.46 4.79 5.53
N ILE A 155 29.51 3.91 4.52
CA ILE A 155 28.33 3.21 3.99
C ILE A 155 27.79 2.21 5.02
N PHE A 156 28.65 1.38 5.62
CA PHE A 156 28.21 0.43 6.65
C PHE A 156 27.61 1.12 7.88
N LEU A 157 28.27 2.18 8.37
CA LEU A 157 27.79 2.99 9.48
C LEU A 157 26.45 3.66 9.14
N PHE A 158 26.32 4.19 7.93
CA PHE A 158 25.06 4.76 7.46
C PHE A 158 23.92 3.74 7.45
N ILE A 159 24.15 2.54 6.90
CA ILE A 159 23.15 1.47 6.87
C ILE A 159 22.77 1.06 8.31
N PHE A 160 23.75 0.92 9.19
CA PHE A 160 23.52 0.60 10.59
C PHE A 160 22.65 1.66 11.29
N LEU A 161 23.01 2.93 11.17
CA LEU A 161 22.24 4.05 11.77
C LEU A 161 20.84 4.18 11.18
N MET A 162 20.69 3.91 9.87
CA MET A 162 19.39 3.89 9.20
C MET A 162 18.50 2.79 9.76
N ILE A 163 19.00 1.55 9.88
CA ILE A 163 18.26 0.41 10.45
C ILE A 163 17.91 0.70 11.91
N LEU A 164 18.85 1.24 12.68
CA LEU A 164 18.63 1.63 14.08
C LEU A 164 17.47 2.63 14.19
N ARG A 165 17.52 3.70 13.39
CA ARG A 165 16.47 4.73 13.35
C ARG A 165 15.11 4.16 12.90
N GLN A 166 15.08 3.32 11.87
CA GLN A 166 13.86 2.64 11.42
C GLN A 166 13.27 1.75 12.53
N SER A 167 14.12 1.07 13.30
CA SER A 167 13.71 0.20 14.40
C SER A 167 13.14 0.99 15.57
N PHE A 168 13.78 2.10 15.95
CA PHE A 168 13.24 3.02 16.96
C PHE A 168 11.91 3.62 16.52
N LEU A 169 11.81 4.08 15.27
CA LEU A 169 10.56 4.63 14.75
C LEU A 169 9.44 3.57 14.75
N ARG A 170 9.74 2.34 14.35
CA ARG A 170 8.81 1.20 14.43
C ARG A 170 8.35 0.92 15.86
N LEU A 171 9.26 0.98 16.83
CA LEU A 171 8.93 0.82 18.25
C LEU A 171 8.03 1.96 18.74
N LEU A 172 8.34 3.22 18.42
CA LEU A 172 7.47 4.34 18.76
C LEU A 172 6.08 4.17 18.15
N LEU A 173 6.00 3.85 16.86
CA LEU A 173 4.71 3.65 16.17
C LEU A 173 3.91 2.44 16.68
N SER A 174 4.53 1.54 17.44
CA SER A 174 3.83 0.43 18.08
C SER A 174 3.00 0.86 19.30
N TYR A 175 3.26 2.05 19.87
CA TYR A 175 2.47 2.60 20.96
C TYR A 175 1.05 2.92 20.50
N ARG A 176 0.06 2.39 21.24
CA ARG A 176 -1.38 2.46 20.92
C ARG A 176 -2.21 3.25 21.94
N GLY A 177 -1.61 3.73 23.03
CA GLY A 177 -2.35 4.41 24.10
C GLY A 177 -3.06 5.68 23.63
N TRP A 178 -2.48 6.38 22.66
CA TRP A 178 -3.06 7.58 22.04
C TRP A 178 -4.46 7.36 21.42
N MET A 179 -4.83 6.12 21.04
CA MET A 179 -6.13 5.80 20.44
C MET A 179 -7.27 5.86 21.46
N TYR A 180 -6.97 5.59 22.73
CA TYR A 180 -7.98 5.55 23.80
C TYR A 180 -8.09 6.88 24.56
N GLU A 181 -7.19 7.83 24.28
CA GLU A 181 -7.25 9.18 24.82
C GLU A 181 -8.35 10.01 24.15
N ASN A 182 -8.98 10.89 24.93
CA ASN A 182 -9.97 11.83 24.42
C ASN A 182 -9.31 12.76 23.38
N PRO A 183 -9.90 12.93 22.19
CA PRO A 183 -9.35 13.81 21.15
C PRO A 183 -9.07 15.25 21.60
N LYS A 184 -9.75 15.75 22.64
CA LYS A 184 -9.63 17.13 23.12
C LYS A 184 -8.59 17.32 24.23
N SER A 185 -8.07 16.25 24.83
CA SER A 185 -7.11 16.33 25.94
C SER A 185 -6.02 15.30 25.75
N HIS A 186 -4.77 15.74 25.63
CA HIS A 186 -3.63 14.85 25.39
C HIS A 186 -2.79 14.71 26.65
N SER A 187 -2.42 13.47 26.98
CA SER A 187 -1.46 13.21 28.05
C SER A 187 -0.08 13.75 27.67
N ILE A 188 0.69 14.20 28.66
CA ILE A 188 2.09 14.63 28.49
C ILE A 188 2.90 13.51 27.82
N MET A 189 2.64 12.24 28.18
CA MET A 189 3.29 11.09 27.56
C MET A 189 3.03 11.01 26.05
N THR A 190 1.79 11.24 25.63
CA THR A 190 1.40 11.24 24.21
C THR A 190 2.00 12.44 23.47
N MET A 191 2.12 13.60 24.13
CA MET A 191 2.80 14.76 23.55
C MET A 191 4.31 14.51 23.35
N LEU A 192 4.99 13.96 24.35
CA LEU A 192 6.41 13.59 24.26
C LEU A 192 6.64 12.53 23.18
N TRP A 193 5.77 11.52 23.13
CA TRP A 193 5.80 10.49 22.09
C TRP A 193 5.61 11.09 20.69
N CYS A 194 4.63 11.98 20.50
CA CYS A 194 4.43 12.70 19.23
C CYS A 194 5.68 13.49 18.82
N GLY A 195 6.31 14.17 19.78
CA GLY A 195 7.60 14.85 19.57
C GLY A 195 8.69 13.89 19.09
N GLY A 196 8.82 12.73 19.75
CA GLY A 196 9.76 11.68 19.36
C GLY A 196 9.51 11.12 17.96
N VAL A 197 8.24 10.86 17.60
CA VAL A 197 7.87 10.38 16.26
C VAL A 197 8.21 11.43 15.21
N LYS A 198 7.90 12.71 15.43
CA LYS A 198 8.22 13.79 14.48
C LYS A 198 9.72 13.97 14.30
N LEU A 199 10.48 13.96 15.39
CA LEU A 199 11.94 14.05 15.37
C LEU A 199 12.57 12.90 14.57
N LEU A 200 12.11 11.66 14.81
CA LEU A 200 12.63 10.49 14.12
C LEU A 200 12.11 10.29 12.70
N SER A 201 10.94 10.84 12.33
CA SER A 201 10.40 10.75 10.96
C SER A 201 11.17 11.63 9.97
N GLY A 202 11.73 12.75 10.42
CA GLY A 202 12.62 13.59 9.62
C GLY A 202 11.90 14.38 8.52
N TYR A 203 12.40 14.30 7.29
CA TYR A 203 11.90 15.06 6.15
C TYR A 203 10.62 14.45 5.57
N LYS A 204 9.93 15.25 4.73
CA LYS A 204 8.66 14.88 4.10
C LYS A 204 8.77 13.55 3.34
N PRO A 205 8.04 12.50 3.77
CA PRO A 205 8.05 11.19 3.10
C PRO A 205 7.33 11.24 1.74
N SER A 206 7.77 10.43 0.79
CA SER A 206 6.98 10.07 -0.40
C SER A 206 5.92 9.03 -0.05
N LEU A 207 4.96 8.80 -0.97
CA LEU A 207 3.80 7.93 -0.78
C LEU A 207 4.08 6.60 -0.04
N TYR A 208 5.15 5.89 -0.40
CA TYR A 208 5.48 4.58 0.17
C TYR A 208 6.68 4.58 1.14
N SER A 209 7.30 5.73 1.41
CA SER A 209 8.47 5.83 2.28
C SER A 209 8.24 5.26 3.68
N CYS A 210 7.05 5.48 4.26
CA CYS A 210 6.77 5.03 5.63
C CYS A 210 6.57 3.51 5.76
N GLN A 211 6.34 2.76 4.67
CA GLN A 211 5.96 1.34 4.73
C GLN A 211 6.98 0.49 5.51
N ARG A 212 8.28 0.79 5.37
CA ARG A 212 9.36 0.04 6.05
C ARG A 212 9.46 0.33 7.55
N SER A 213 8.86 1.41 8.04
CA SER A 213 8.87 1.77 9.47
C SER A 213 7.55 1.48 10.18
N LEU A 214 6.48 1.15 9.45
CA LEU A 214 5.21 0.76 10.06
C LEU A 214 5.37 -0.52 10.90
N PRO A 215 4.80 -0.58 12.12
CA PRO A 215 4.85 -1.77 12.96
C PRO A 215 4.12 -2.94 12.29
N ARG A 216 4.60 -4.16 12.56
CA ARG A 216 3.90 -5.37 12.10
C ARG A 216 2.59 -5.50 12.86
N LEU A 217 1.60 -6.14 12.24
CA LEU A 217 0.35 -6.47 12.93
C LEU A 217 0.67 -7.49 14.05
N PRO A 218 0.41 -7.16 15.33
CA PRO A 218 0.72 -8.06 16.44
C PRO A 218 -0.25 -9.24 16.45
N VAL A 219 0.27 -10.40 16.81
CA VAL A 219 -0.54 -11.60 17.04
C VAL A 219 -1.08 -11.55 18.47
N PRO A 220 -2.41 -11.50 18.69
CA PRO A 220 -2.99 -11.45 20.03
C PRO A 220 -2.80 -12.77 20.77
N ALA A 221 -2.72 -12.74 22.10
CA ALA A 221 -2.69 -13.94 22.92
C ALA A 221 -4.01 -14.73 22.80
N VAL A 222 -3.93 -16.05 22.82
CA VAL A 222 -5.11 -16.95 22.74
C VAL A 222 -6.09 -16.64 23.87
N LYS A 223 -5.59 -16.53 25.11
CA LYS A 223 -6.40 -16.18 26.30
C LYS A 223 -7.19 -14.88 26.11
N ASP A 224 -6.52 -13.83 25.63
CA ASP A 224 -7.16 -12.54 25.39
C ASP A 224 -8.20 -12.62 24.27
N THR A 225 -7.93 -13.42 23.24
CA THR A 225 -8.84 -13.67 22.12
C THR A 225 -10.10 -14.40 22.59
N LEU A 226 -9.95 -15.48 23.37
CA LEU A 226 -11.05 -16.25 23.94
C LEU A 226 -11.89 -15.42 24.92
N ARG A 227 -11.25 -14.59 25.75
CA ARG A 227 -11.97 -13.66 26.65
C ARG A 227 -12.85 -12.70 25.85
N ARG A 228 -12.29 -12.04 24.83
CA ARG A 228 -13.03 -11.09 23.98
C ARG A 228 -14.13 -11.78 23.18
N LEU A 229 -13.90 -13.00 22.72
CA LEU A 229 -14.90 -13.83 22.06
C LEU A 229 -16.10 -14.07 22.98
N ASN A 230 -15.85 -14.54 24.22
CA ASN A 230 -16.90 -14.77 25.21
C ASN A 230 -17.68 -13.50 25.55
N GLU A 231 -16.98 -12.36 25.70
CA GLU A 231 -17.62 -11.06 25.93
C GLU A 231 -18.53 -10.65 24.75
N SER A 232 -18.10 -10.92 23.51
CA SER A 232 -18.87 -10.60 22.30
C SER A 232 -20.08 -11.51 22.07
N LEU A 233 -20.01 -12.76 22.52
CA LEU A 233 -21.08 -13.76 22.36
C LEU A 233 -22.10 -13.75 23.50
N LYS A 234 -21.72 -13.24 24.68
CA LYS A 234 -22.61 -13.13 25.84
C LYS A 234 -24.00 -12.53 25.54
N PRO A 235 -24.15 -11.45 24.73
CA PRO A 235 -25.48 -10.93 24.42
C PRO A 235 -26.26 -11.72 23.35
N LEU A 236 -25.62 -12.68 22.67
CA LEU A 236 -26.20 -13.45 21.56
C LEU A 236 -26.58 -14.88 21.95
N CYS A 237 -26.00 -15.41 23.02
CA CYS A 237 -26.13 -16.80 23.42
C CYS A 237 -26.91 -16.94 24.73
N THR A 238 -27.63 -18.05 24.87
CA THR A 238 -28.22 -18.51 26.13
C THR A 238 -27.15 -18.95 27.13
N GLU A 239 -27.50 -19.11 28.40
CA GLU A 239 -26.56 -19.54 29.43
C GLU A 239 -25.97 -20.94 29.16
N ASP A 240 -26.77 -21.87 28.64
CA ASP A 240 -26.32 -23.22 28.29
C ASP A 240 -25.35 -23.21 27.09
N GLU A 241 -25.67 -22.45 26.04
CA GLU A 241 -24.75 -22.25 24.90
C GLU A 241 -23.45 -21.57 25.35
N MET A 242 -23.53 -20.57 26.21
CA MET A 242 -22.34 -19.91 26.77
C MET A 242 -21.50 -20.85 27.61
N LYS A 243 -22.11 -21.77 28.35
CA LYS A 243 -21.39 -22.80 29.11
C LYS A 243 -20.63 -23.74 28.19
N GLU A 244 -21.25 -24.16 27.09
CA GLU A 244 -20.62 -25.03 26.09
C GLU A 244 -19.50 -24.32 25.34
N ILE A 245 -19.70 -23.08 24.89
CA ILE A 245 -18.66 -22.27 24.22
C ILE A 245 -17.44 -22.08 25.14
N LYS A 246 -17.66 -21.83 26.44
CA LYS A 246 -16.57 -21.73 27.41
C LYS A 246 -15.83 -23.06 27.59
N ARG A 247 -16.55 -24.18 27.61
CA ARG A 247 -15.96 -25.53 27.69
C ARG A 247 -15.07 -25.80 26.47
N LEU A 248 -15.58 -25.58 25.26
CA LEU A 248 -14.86 -25.73 24.00
C LEU A 248 -13.66 -24.78 23.90
N GLY A 249 -13.82 -23.53 24.33
CA GLY A 249 -12.73 -22.55 24.37
C GLY A 249 -11.58 -23.00 25.27
N LYS A 250 -11.89 -23.57 26.45
CA LYS A 250 -10.89 -24.09 27.38
C LYS A 250 -10.19 -25.34 26.83
N GLU A 251 -10.93 -26.22 26.17
CA GLU A 251 -10.38 -27.40 25.48
C GLU A 251 -9.46 -26.99 24.33
N PHE A 252 -9.87 -26.02 23.51
CA PHE A 252 -9.03 -25.48 22.45
C PHE A 252 -7.73 -24.88 23.02
N GLU A 253 -7.84 -24.10 24.10
CA GLU A 253 -6.71 -23.48 24.77
C GLU A 253 -5.69 -24.53 25.24
N SER A 254 -6.13 -25.62 25.87
CA SER A 254 -5.23 -26.65 26.42
C SER A 254 -4.67 -27.62 25.38
N THR A 255 -5.26 -27.71 24.20
CA THR A 255 -4.90 -28.72 23.18
C THR A 255 -4.17 -28.09 21.98
N LEU A 256 -4.94 -27.65 20.98
CA LEU A 256 -4.47 -27.28 19.66
C LEU A 256 -3.89 -25.86 19.61
N SER A 257 -4.34 -24.97 20.51
CA SER A 257 -4.06 -23.53 20.42
C SER A 257 -2.57 -23.22 20.35
N HIS A 258 -1.75 -23.90 21.15
CA HIS A 258 -0.30 -23.66 21.20
C HIS A 258 0.39 -23.94 19.86
N LYS A 259 0.00 -25.04 19.18
CA LYS A 259 0.56 -25.38 17.86
C LYS A 259 0.19 -24.33 16.81
N LEU A 260 -1.09 -23.95 16.76
CA LEU A 260 -1.57 -22.94 15.81
C LEU A 260 -0.96 -21.55 16.08
N GLN A 261 -0.86 -21.16 17.35
CA GLN A 261 -0.27 -19.89 17.75
C GLN A 261 1.21 -19.81 17.36
N ASN A 262 1.97 -20.91 17.51
CA ASN A 262 3.38 -20.95 17.10
C ASN A 262 3.54 -20.77 15.59
N VAL A 263 2.68 -21.42 14.79
CA VAL A 263 2.65 -21.22 13.33
C VAL A 263 2.31 -19.75 13.00
N LEU A 264 1.38 -19.16 13.74
CA LEU A 264 0.97 -17.77 13.53
C LEU A 264 2.10 -16.78 13.87
N TYR A 265 2.83 -17.01 14.97
CA TYR A 265 4.01 -16.22 15.32
C TYR A 265 5.09 -16.34 14.24
N LEU A 266 5.38 -17.57 13.79
CA LEU A 266 6.36 -17.79 12.73
C LEU A 266 5.97 -17.01 11.46
N LYS A 267 4.71 -17.11 11.02
CA LYS A 267 4.20 -16.32 9.89
C LYS A 267 4.35 -14.81 10.11
N SER A 268 4.06 -14.32 11.32
CA SER A 268 4.18 -12.91 11.68
C SER A 268 5.61 -12.38 11.62
N TRP A 269 6.62 -13.25 11.72
CA TRP A 269 8.02 -12.86 11.61
C TRP A 269 8.47 -12.69 10.17
N PHE A 270 7.91 -13.48 9.25
CA PHE A 270 8.27 -13.48 7.83
C PHE A 270 7.35 -12.59 6.96
N CYS A 271 6.20 -12.16 7.47
CA CYS A 271 5.28 -11.27 6.75
C CYS A 271 5.20 -9.88 7.39
N GLN A 272 4.93 -8.84 6.59
CA GLN A 272 4.64 -7.50 7.13
C GLN A 272 3.31 -7.48 7.90
N ASN A 273 2.33 -8.20 7.37
CA ASN A 273 1.03 -8.44 7.99
C ASN A 273 0.68 -9.92 7.77
N TYR A 274 0.47 -10.66 8.87
CA TYR A 274 0.22 -12.10 8.81
C TYR A 274 -1.20 -12.45 8.33
N VAL A 275 -2.11 -11.47 8.24
CA VAL A 275 -3.52 -11.65 7.90
C VAL A 275 -3.81 -11.31 6.43
N SER A 276 -3.08 -10.37 5.82
CA SER A 276 -3.47 -9.77 4.54
C SER A 276 -3.73 -10.77 3.41
N ASP A 277 -2.83 -11.73 3.21
CA ASP A 277 -2.93 -12.77 2.18
C ASP A 277 -4.11 -13.72 2.41
N TRP A 278 -4.30 -14.16 3.66
CA TRP A 278 -5.42 -15.00 4.04
C TRP A 278 -6.75 -14.26 3.96
N TRP A 279 -6.79 -12.99 4.38
CA TRP A 279 -7.97 -12.16 4.30
C TRP A 279 -8.39 -11.95 2.85
N GLU A 280 -7.45 -11.57 1.98
CA GLU A 280 -7.70 -11.43 0.55
C GLU A 280 -8.21 -12.75 -0.06
N LYS A 281 -7.54 -13.87 0.21
CA LYS A 281 -7.90 -15.18 -0.34
C LYS A 281 -9.26 -15.67 0.16
N TYR A 282 -9.43 -15.80 1.47
CA TYR A 282 -10.56 -16.51 2.06
C TYR A 282 -11.79 -15.63 2.24
N ALA A 283 -11.63 -14.32 2.50
CA ALA A 283 -12.78 -13.44 2.67
C ALA A 283 -13.36 -12.99 1.31
N TYR A 284 -12.53 -12.84 0.29
CA TYR A 284 -12.98 -12.28 -1.00
C TYR A 284 -12.79 -13.23 -2.17
N LEU A 285 -11.56 -13.70 -2.43
CA LEU A 285 -11.23 -14.38 -3.70
C LEU A 285 -11.81 -15.79 -3.83
N MET A 286 -12.12 -16.45 -2.70
CA MET A 286 -12.70 -17.79 -2.67
C MET A 286 -14.22 -17.79 -2.87
N SER A 287 -14.91 -16.70 -2.55
CA SER A 287 -16.36 -16.63 -2.73
C SER A 287 -16.74 -16.67 -4.20
N ARG A 288 -17.72 -17.51 -4.53
CA ARG A 288 -18.31 -17.63 -5.87
C ARG A 288 -19.63 -16.87 -6.02
N SER A 289 -20.05 -16.17 -4.97
CA SER A 289 -21.25 -15.33 -5.01
C SER A 289 -21.02 -14.12 -5.94
N PRO A 290 -22.05 -13.65 -6.65
CA PRO A 290 -21.94 -12.49 -7.53
C PRO A 290 -21.40 -11.26 -6.79
N LEU A 291 -20.38 -10.59 -7.37
CA LEU A 291 -19.72 -9.45 -6.74
C LEU A 291 -20.61 -8.20 -6.57
N PRO A 292 -21.44 -7.78 -7.55
CA PRO A 292 -22.12 -6.49 -7.51
C PRO A 292 -22.95 -6.23 -6.25
N ASN A 293 -23.64 -7.25 -5.74
CA ASN A 293 -24.51 -7.12 -4.57
C ASN A 293 -23.84 -7.56 -3.26
N ASN A 294 -22.87 -8.48 -3.31
CA ASN A 294 -22.37 -9.14 -2.12
C ASN A 294 -21.05 -8.54 -1.60
N SER A 295 -20.25 -7.90 -2.45
CA SER A 295 -18.90 -7.46 -2.07
C SER A 295 -18.48 -6.11 -2.65
N ASN A 296 -19.00 -5.72 -3.82
CA ASN A 296 -18.68 -4.40 -4.37
C ASN A 296 -19.33 -3.31 -3.52
N TYR A 297 -18.62 -2.19 -3.39
CA TYR A 297 -19.12 -1.00 -2.73
C TYR A 297 -19.02 0.19 -3.69
N TYR A 298 -19.86 1.18 -3.48
CA TYR A 298 -19.84 2.45 -4.20
C TYR A 298 -19.98 3.60 -3.21
N ILE A 299 -19.40 4.74 -3.57
CA ILE A 299 -19.52 5.98 -2.82
C ILE A 299 -20.03 7.03 -3.81
N CYS A 300 -21.07 7.76 -3.43
CA CYS A 300 -21.72 8.76 -4.26
C CYS A 300 -21.70 10.14 -3.59
N ASP A 301 -20.55 10.56 -3.08
CA ASP A 301 -20.42 11.83 -2.34
C ASP A 301 -20.80 13.07 -3.19
N GLU A 302 -20.68 12.99 -4.51
CA GLU A 302 -20.99 14.10 -5.43
C GLU A 302 -22.35 13.97 -6.16
N CYS A 303 -23.23 13.04 -5.75
CA CYS A 303 -24.49 12.82 -6.48
C CYS A 303 -25.43 14.04 -6.53
N TYR A 304 -25.21 15.02 -5.64
CA TYR A 304 -25.98 16.27 -5.57
C TYR A 304 -25.32 17.46 -6.29
N TRP A 305 -24.07 17.32 -6.76
CA TRP A 305 -23.34 18.39 -7.43
C TRP A 305 -23.26 18.15 -8.94
N MET A 306 -23.87 19.05 -9.72
CA MET A 306 -23.86 18.98 -11.18
C MET A 306 -23.29 20.27 -11.78
N PRO A 307 -21.97 20.34 -12.05
CA PRO A 307 -21.32 21.56 -12.54
C PRO A 307 -21.69 21.92 -13.99
N THR A 308 -22.18 20.94 -14.77
CA THR A 308 -22.73 21.13 -16.11
C THR A 308 -23.78 20.06 -16.38
N ASP A 309 -24.77 20.39 -17.19
CA ASP A 309 -25.80 19.51 -17.73
C ASP A 309 -25.25 18.49 -18.74
N LYS A 310 -24.13 18.81 -19.42
CA LYS A 310 -23.52 17.97 -20.47
C LYS A 310 -22.79 16.76 -19.88
N PRO A 311 -23.28 15.52 -20.08
CA PRO A 311 -22.67 14.33 -19.48
C PRO A 311 -21.27 14.03 -20.02
N VAL A 312 -21.02 14.32 -21.31
CA VAL A 312 -19.71 14.12 -21.93
C VAL A 312 -18.65 15.04 -21.31
N SER A 313 -19.00 16.30 -21.03
CA SER A 313 -18.11 17.25 -20.37
C SER A 313 -17.78 16.81 -18.95
N ARG A 314 -18.77 16.32 -18.18
CA ARG A 314 -18.52 15.77 -16.83
C ARG A 314 -17.59 14.56 -16.89
N ALA A 315 -17.86 13.62 -17.79
CA ALA A 315 -17.03 12.43 -17.96
C ALA A 315 -15.58 12.79 -18.35
N ALA A 316 -15.40 13.74 -19.28
CA ALA A 316 -14.08 14.21 -19.67
C ALA A 316 -13.30 14.84 -18.50
N CYS A 317 -13.94 15.71 -17.70
CA CYS A 317 -13.32 16.30 -16.52
C CYS A 317 -12.99 15.23 -15.46
N LEU A 318 -13.88 14.28 -15.21
CA LEU A 318 -13.65 13.18 -14.26
C LEU A 318 -12.45 12.32 -14.69
N ILE A 319 -12.42 11.89 -15.96
CA ILE A 319 -11.31 11.11 -16.50
C ILE A 319 -10.00 11.89 -16.41
N TYR A 320 -10.01 13.18 -16.75
CA TYR A 320 -8.84 14.04 -16.62
C TYR A 320 -8.32 14.09 -15.18
N SER A 321 -9.19 14.33 -14.19
CA SER A 321 -8.84 14.33 -12.77
C SER A 321 -8.32 12.98 -12.29
N LEU A 322 -8.94 11.87 -12.70
CA LEU A 322 -8.47 10.52 -12.38
C LEU A 322 -7.08 10.24 -12.97
N LEU A 323 -6.80 10.70 -14.19
CA LEU A 323 -5.49 10.55 -14.81
C LEU A 323 -4.40 11.40 -14.14
N LEU A 324 -4.75 12.61 -13.67
CA LEU A 324 -3.86 13.41 -12.84
C LEU A 324 -3.55 12.73 -11.51
N PHE A 325 -4.57 12.17 -10.84
CA PHE A 325 -4.38 11.44 -9.59
C PHE A 325 -3.53 10.18 -9.78
N LYS A 326 -3.79 9.40 -10.84
CA LYS A 326 -2.94 8.27 -11.23
C LYS A 326 -1.48 8.70 -11.42
N ARG A 327 -1.24 9.82 -12.08
CA ARG A 327 0.13 10.35 -12.27
C ARG A 327 0.81 10.67 -10.95
N LEU A 328 0.10 11.22 -9.97
CA LEU A 328 0.65 11.49 -8.62
C LEU A 328 1.05 10.20 -7.90
N ILE A 329 0.23 9.15 -8.00
CA ILE A 329 0.54 7.83 -7.42
C ILE A 329 1.73 7.19 -8.14
N ASP A 330 1.70 7.12 -9.47
CA ASP A 330 2.75 6.48 -10.28
C ASP A 330 4.12 7.16 -10.08
N ARG A 331 4.14 8.45 -9.75
CA ARG A 331 5.35 9.22 -9.43
C ARG A 331 5.70 9.24 -7.94
N GLU A 332 4.81 8.72 -7.09
CA GLU A 332 4.88 8.76 -5.62
C GLU A 332 4.95 10.18 -5.05
N GLU A 333 4.34 11.13 -5.76
CA GLU A 333 4.25 12.56 -5.39
C GLU A 333 3.06 12.83 -4.44
N LEU A 334 2.12 11.88 -4.34
CA LEU A 334 1.05 11.92 -3.35
C LEU A 334 1.61 11.81 -1.93
N GLU A 335 1.18 12.70 -1.04
CA GLU A 335 1.60 12.67 0.35
C GLU A 335 1.02 11.44 1.08
N PRO A 336 1.82 10.77 1.93
CA PRO A 336 1.30 9.70 2.78
C PRO A 336 0.19 10.21 3.71
N LEU A 337 -0.84 9.39 3.88
CA LEU A 337 -1.89 9.68 4.84
C LEU A 337 -1.33 9.57 6.27
N VAL A 338 -1.63 10.59 7.08
CA VAL A 338 -1.20 10.68 8.48
C VAL A 338 -2.39 10.96 9.40
N ILE A 339 -2.52 10.16 10.45
CA ILE A 339 -3.49 10.42 11.52
C ILE A 339 -2.88 11.45 12.48
N ARG A 340 -3.66 12.48 12.84
CA ARG A 340 -3.24 13.56 13.77
C ARG A 340 -1.88 14.19 13.39
N ASN A 341 -1.61 14.34 12.09
CA ASN A 341 -0.37 14.91 11.53
C ASN A 341 0.92 14.27 12.07
N THR A 342 0.86 13.00 12.52
CA THR A 342 1.97 12.34 13.23
C THR A 342 2.10 10.87 12.86
N ILE A 343 0.98 10.14 12.72
CA ILE A 343 0.99 8.69 12.59
C ILE A 343 0.75 8.30 11.13
N PRO A 344 1.78 7.86 10.39
CA PRO A 344 1.58 7.39 9.02
C PRO A 344 0.76 6.10 9.01
N ILE A 345 -0.05 5.93 7.97
CA ILE A 345 -0.79 4.69 7.72
C ILE A 345 -0.24 3.92 6.52
N CYS A 346 -0.65 2.66 6.39
CA CYS A 346 -0.31 1.84 5.23
C CYS A 346 -0.93 2.43 3.96
N MET A 347 -0.11 2.57 2.91
CA MET A 347 -0.50 3.10 1.60
C MET A 347 -0.45 2.01 0.52
N ALA A 348 -0.13 0.75 0.87
CA ALA A 348 0.06 -0.35 -0.09
C ALA A 348 -1.16 -0.60 -1.00
N GLN A 349 -2.37 -0.29 -0.53
CA GLN A 349 -3.59 -0.43 -1.34
C GLN A 349 -3.63 0.52 -2.56
N TYR A 350 -2.91 1.65 -2.52
CA TYR A 350 -2.83 2.59 -3.65
C TYR A 350 -2.16 1.99 -4.88
N GLU A 351 -1.31 0.96 -4.71
CA GLU A 351 -0.71 0.23 -5.84
C GLU A 351 -1.76 -0.47 -6.71
N ARG A 352 -2.94 -0.78 -6.12
CA ARG A 352 -4.02 -1.52 -6.76
C ARG A 352 -5.18 -0.62 -7.22
N LEU A 353 -5.06 0.69 -7.07
CA LEU A 353 -6.15 1.62 -7.40
C LEU A 353 -6.41 1.72 -8.90
N TYR A 354 -5.34 1.64 -9.70
CA TYR A 354 -5.40 1.74 -11.15
C TYR A 354 -4.82 0.48 -11.80
N SER A 355 -5.23 0.23 -13.05
CA SER A 355 -4.66 -0.85 -13.87
C SER A 355 -4.72 -2.22 -13.20
N SER A 356 -5.72 -2.43 -12.35
CA SER A 356 -5.93 -3.66 -11.59
C SER A 356 -7.32 -4.20 -11.90
N ALA A 357 -7.42 -5.52 -12.07
CA ALA A 357 -8.67 -6.21 -12.32
C ALA A 357 -8.70 -7.53 -11.56
N ARG A 358 -9.90 -8.01 -11.27
CA ARG A 358 -10.14 -9.35 -10.74
C ARG A 358 -10.54 -10.25 -11.91
N ASN A 359 -9.89 -11.40 -12.03
CA ASN A 359 -10.18 -12.38 -13.08
C ASN A 359 -10.65 -13.70 -12.49
N ASP A 360 -11.41 -14.42 -13.29
CA ASP A 360 -11.85 -15.78 -13.02
C ASP A 360 -10.69 -16.74 -13.15
N GLY A 361 -10.27 -17.31 -12.01
CA GLY A 361 -9.38 -18.47 -11.98
C GLY A 361 -10.18 -19.75 -11.71
N ASP A 362 -9.66 -20.87 -12.20
CA ASP A 362 -10.31 -22.19 -12.14
C ASP A 362 -10.71 -22.55 -10.70
N GLU A 363 -9.80 -22.45 -9.74
CA GLU A 363 -10.08 -22.77 -8.32
C GLU A 363 -10.43 -21.55 -7.45
N PHE A 364 -9.87 -20.38 -7.75
CA PHE A 364 -10.13 -19.14 -7.03
C PHE A 364 -9.89 -17.92 -7.91
N LEU A 365 -10.59 -16.82 -7.61
CA LEU A 365 -10.44 -15.57 -8.34
C LEU A 365 -9.05 -14.99 -8.11
N LYS A 366 -8.45 -14.40 -9.15
CA LYS A 366 -7.08 -13.85 -9.10
C LYS A 366 -7.10 -12.35 -9.29
N HIS A 367 -6.33 -11.63 -8.49
CA HIS A 367 -6.08 -10.21 -8.71
C HIS A 367 -4.93 -10.05 -9.71
N ILE A 368 -5.11 -9.19 -10.71
CA ILE A 368 -4.13 -9.00 -11.78
C ILE A 368 -3.84 -7.51 -11.97
N VAL A 369 -2.55 -7.13 -12.02
CA VAL A 369 -2.09 -5.73 -12.18
C VAL A 369 -1.32 -5.57 -13.50
N ALA A 370 -1.72 -4.62 -14.34
CA ALA A 370 -1.16 -4.46 -15.68
C ALA A 370 0.36 -4.30 -15.67
N GLY A 371 1.06 -5.19 -16.38
CA GLY A 371 2.52 -5.23 -16.48
C GLY A 371 3.19 -6.32 -15.63
N ASP A 372 2.45 -7.06 -14.82
CA ASP A 372 2.93 -8.26 -14.13
C ASP A 372 2.99 -9.48 -15.09
N GLU A 373 3.81 -10.50 -14.80
CA GLU A 373 3.96 -11.67 -15.69
C GLU A 373 2.63 -12.42 -15.90
N THR A 374 1.77 -12.40 -14.88
CA THR A 374 0.40 -12.96 -14.91
C THR A 374 -0.52 -12.29 -15.93
N TRP A 375 -0.26 -11.02 -16.29
CA TRP A 375 -1.03 -10.31 -17.32
C TRP A 375 -0.78 -10.86 -18.73
N ARG A 376 0.45 -11.32 -19.02
CA ARG A 376 0.83 -11.73 -20.39
C ARG A 376 0.30 -13.12 -20.75
N HIS A 377 0.14 -14.00 -19.77
CA HIS A 377 -0.32 -15.38 -20.00
C HIS A 377 -1.84 -15.51 -20.14
N HIS A 378 -2.63 -14.53 -19.70
CA HIS A 378 -4.11 -14.62 -19.74
C HIS A 378 -4.76 -13.85 -20.89
N PHE A 379 -3.98 -13.01 -21.59
CA PHE A 379 -4.41 -12.31 -22.80
C PHE A 379 -3.83 -12.92 -24.09
N GLN A 380 -3.33 -14.15 -24.04
CA GLN A 380 -3.21 -14.95 -25.26
C GLN A 380 -4.63 -15.42 -25.65
N PRO A 381 -5.06 -15.23 -26.91
CA PRO A 381 -6.42 -15.52 -27.33
C PRO A 381 -6.62 -17.04 -27.47
N GLU A 382 -6.66 -17.77 -26.37
CA GLU A 382 -7.19 -19.12 -26.32
C GLU A 382 -8.69 -19.08 -26.03
N GLY A 383 -9.47 -18.48 -26.95
CA GLY A 383 -10.92 -18.72 -27.10
C GLY A 383 -11.86 -18.49 -25.91
N LYS A 384 -11.39 -18.05 -24.74
CA LYS A 384 -12.21 -17.82 -23.54
C LYS A 384 -12.52 -16.34 -23.41
N SER A 385 -13.80 -16.01 -23.52
CA SER A 385 -14.33 -14.66 -23.37
C SER A 385 -13.96 -14.09 -21.99
N VAL A 386 -13.15 -13.04 -21.98
CA VAL A 386 -12.88 -12.24 -20.79
C VAL A 386 -14.10 -11.35 -20.56
N THR A 387 -14.88 -11.62 -19.52
CA THR A 387 -15.90 -10.69 -19.04
C THR A 387 -15.19 -9.56 -18.30
N MET A 388 -15.03 -8.41 -18.95
CA MET A 388 -14.81 -7.16 -18.22
C MET A 388 -16.11 -6.81 -17.51
N GLN A 389 -16.12 -6.87 -16.18
CA GLN A 389 -17.19 -6.30 -15.33
C GLN A 389 -16.76 -4.94 -14.79
#